data_AF-A0A1F7MYI2-F1
#
_entry.id   AF-A0A1F7MYI2-F1
#
_cell.length_a   1.000
_cell.length_b   1.000
_cell.length_c   1.000
_cell.angle_alpha   90.00
_cell.angle_beta   90.00
_cell.angle_gamma   90.00
#
_symmetry.space_group_name_H-M   'P 1'
#
loop_
_entity.id
_entity.type
_entity.pdbx_description
1 polymer ?
#
loop_
_entity_poly.entity_id
_entity_poly.type
_entity_poly.pdbx_seq_one_letter_code
_entity_poly.pdbx_strand_id
1 'polypeptide(L)'
;MVAVSLRESPDVVREYAKDFGFRFRVWIDPDGAAAAALGVRGHPTTILIDRAGRIVATVIGERDWSSPEARRLVEWLLEEATPR
;
A
#
# COMPACT_ATOMS: atom_id res chain seq x y z
N MET A 1 3.60 -5.41 3.12
CA MET A 1 3.31 -4.11 2.47
C MET A 1 3.89 -4.11 1.08
N VAL A 2 3.21 -3.48 0.12
CA VAL A 2 3.69 -3.22 -1.24
C VAL A 2 3.39 -1.75 -1.53
N ALA A 3 4.38 -1.00 -1.99
CA ALA A 3 4.15 0.34 -2.53
C ALA A 3 4.01 0.27 -4.05
N VAL A 4 3.14 1.09 -4.62
CA VAL A 4 2.97 1.20 -6.07
C VAL A 4 3.32 2.63 -6.46
N SER A 5 4.44 2.80 -7.18
CA SER A 5 4.82 4.07 -7.78
C SER A 5 4.07 4.25 -9.08
N LEU A 6 3.53 5.45 -9.31
CA LEU A 6 2.68 5.72 -10.46
C LEU A 6 3.42 6.60 -11.46
N ARG A 7 3.47 6.14 -12.72
CA ARG A 7 3.95 6.92 -13.88
C ARG A 7 5.36 7.49 -13.69
N GLU A 8 6.19 6.78 -12.93
CA GLU A 8 7.58 7.14 -12.64
C GLU A 8 8.54 6.13 -13.27
N SER A 9 9.73 6.60 -13.62
CA SER A 9 10.78 5.76 -14.19
C SER A 9 11.33 4.75 -13.16
N PRO A 10 11.68 3.52 -13.59
CA PRO A 10 12.20 2.52 -12.66
C PRO A 10 13.48 2.91 -11.92
N ASP A 11 14.35 3.70 -12.54
CA ASP A 11 15.62 4.10 -11.93
C ASP A 11 15.40 5.13 -10.82
N VAL A 12 14.51 6.11 -11.02
CA VAL A 12 14.13 7.08 -9.98
C VAL A 12 13.50 6.35 -8.78
N VAL A 13 12.57 5.43 -9.03
CA VAL A 13 11.93 4.64 -7.96
C VAL A 13 12.96 3.79 -7.19
N ARG A 14 13.92 3.19 -7.90
CA ARG A 14 14.94 2.32 -7.29
C ARG A 14 15.90 3.13 -6.40
N GLU A 15 16.42 4.25 -6.88
CA GLU A 15 17.30 5.10 -6.06
C GLU A 15 16.53 5.67 -4.87
N TYR A 16 15.30 6.16 -5.05
CA TYR A 16 14.49 6.63 -3.94
C TYR A 16 14.24 5.54 -2.87
N ALA A 17 13.87 4.33 -3.29
CA ALA A 17 13.66 3.22 -2.37
C ALA A 17 14.95 2.84 -1.59
N LYS A 18 16.12 3.00 -2.22
CA LYS A 18 17.43 2.75 -1.59
C LYS A 18 17.80 3.86 -0.61
N ASP A 19 17.65 5.12 -0.99
CA ASP A 19 17.98 6.28 -0.16
C ASP A 19 17.16 6.31 1.14
N PHE A 20 15.89 5.91 1.07
CA PHE A 20 14.99 5.82 2.23
C PHE A 20 14.96 4.44 2.88
N GLY A 21 15.80 3.50 2.43
CA GLY A 21 16.00 2.20 3.07
C GLY A 21 14.74 1.31 3.08
N PHE A 22 13.91 1.36 2.06
CA PHE A 22 12.65 0.60 2.00
C PHE A 22 12.91 -0.90 2.11
N ARG A 23 12.19 -1.56 3.02
CA ARG A 23 12.31 -3.00 3.30
C ARG A 23 11.16 -3.82 2.72
N PHE A 24 10.25 -3.17 2.00
CA PHE A 24 9.10 -3.77 1.36
C PHE A 24 9.20 -3.68 -0.17
N ARG A 25 8.35 -4.43 -0.86
CA ARG A 25 8.34 -4.45 -2.32
C ARG A 25 7.80 -3.13 -2.86
N VAL A 26 8.46 -2.59 -3.89
CA VAL A 26 7.95 -1.47 -4.69
C VAL A 26 7.62 -1.99 -6.09
N TRP A 27 6.40 -1.72 -6.55
CA TRP A 27 5.92 -1.96 -7.91
C TRP A 27 5.82 -0.63 -8.65
N ILE A 28 5.88 -0.68 -9.97
CA ILE A 28 5.79 0.48 -10.83
C ILE A 28 4.57 0.27 -11.74
N ASP A 29 3.66 1.23 -11.70
CA ASP A 29 2.46 1.30 -12.53
C ASP A 29 2.65 2.44 -13.54
N PRO A 30 3.26 2.16 -14.71
CA PRO A 30 3.78 3.20 -15.60
C PRO A 30 2.69 4.04 -16.26
N ASP A 31 1.49 3.49 -16.44
CA ASP A 31 0.34 4.15 -17.04
C ASP A 31 -0.76 4.49 -16.03
N GLY A 32 -0.66 4.01 -14.79
CA GLY A 32 -1.67 4.23 -13.76
C GLY A 32 -2.86 3.27 -13.87
N ALA A 33 -2.77 2.22 -14.69
CA ALA A 33 -3.87 1.29 -14.92
C ALA A 33 -4.26 0.53 -13.65
N ALA A 34 -3.28 0.13 -12.83
CA ALA A 34 -3.55 -0.56 -11.57
C ALA A 34 -4.22 0.39 -10.56
N ALA A 35 -3.73 1.63 -10.45
CA ALA A 35 -4.35 2.66 -9.61
C ALA A 35 -5.80 2.95 -10.02
N ALA A 36 -6.05 3.08 -11.33
CA ALA A 36 -7.39 3.31 -11.87
C ALA A 36 -8.34 2.13 -11.59
N ALA A 37 -7.88 0.89 -11.80
CA ALA A 37 -8.66 -0.32 -11.52
C ALA A 37 -9.03 -0.45 -10.03
N LEU A 38 -8.18 0.06 -9.14
CA LEU A 38 -8.39 0.10 -7.70
C LEU A 38 -9.16 1.35 -7.22
N GLY A 39 -9.63 2.20 -8.14
CA GLY A 39 -10.42 3.39 -7.81
C GLY A 39 -9.63 4.49 -7.09
N VAL A 40 -8.30 4.52 -7.23
CA VAL A 40 -7.45 5.56 -6.64
C VAL A 40 -7.75 6.91 -7.31
N ARG A 41 -8.10 7.91 -6.50
CA ARG A 41 -8.47 9.27 -6.97
C ARG A 41 -7.61 10.39 -6.39
N GLY A 42 -6.64 10.07 -5.55
CA GLY A 42 -5.74 11.04 -4.94
C GLY A 42 -4.51 10.38 -4.34
N HIS A 43 -3.47 11.18 -4.11
CA HIS A 43 -2.21 10.70 -3.52
C HIS A 43 -1.99 11.33 -2.14
N PRO A 44 -1.39 10.59 -1.18
CA PRO A 44 -1.25 9.13 -1.19
C PRO A 44 -2.62 8.43 -1.03
N THR A 45 -2.73 7.19 -1.49
CA THR A 45 -3.87 6.30 -1.18
C THR A 45 -3.33 4.96 -0.69
N THR A 46 -3.84 4.47 0.43
CA THR A 46 -3.53 3.14 0.97
C THR A 46 -4.76 2.25 0.87
N ILE A 47 -4.59 1.05 0.33
CA ILE A 47 -5.65 0.04 0.23
C ILE A 47 -5.27 -1.11 1.16
N LEU A 48 -6.20 -1.50 2.03
CA LEU A 48 -6.05 -2.65 2.90
C LEU A 48 -6.80 -3.83 2.26
N ILE A 49 -6.07 -4.94 2.11
CA ILE A 49 -6.55 -6.17 1.51
C ILE A 49 -6.38 -7.27 2.54
N ASP A 50 -7.44 -8.02 2.80
CA ASP A 50 -7.38 -9.17 3.71
C ASP A 50 -6.75 -10.40 3.04
N ARG A 51 -6.69 -11.51 3.78
CA ARG A 51 -6.07 -12.76 3.30
C ARG A 51 -6.92 -13.55 2.32
N ALA A 52 -8.22 -13.24 2.21
CA ALA A 52 -9.08 -13.74 1.16
C ALA A 52 -8.97 -12.90 -0.13
N GLY A 53 -8.13 -11.85 -0.15
CA GLY A 53 -7.95 -10.97 -1.29
C GLY A 53 -9.04 -9.90 -1.44
N ARG A 54 -9.85 -9.67 -0.39
CA ARG A 54 -10.92 -8.66 -0.41
C ARG A 54 -10.37 -7.32 0.05
N ILE A 55 -10.78 -6.24 -0.63
CA ILE A 55 -10.52 -4.87 -0.17
C ILE A 55 -11.41 -4.61 1.05
N VAL A 56 -10.78 -4.38 2.19
CA VAL A 56 -11.47 -4.12 3.47
C VAL A 56 -11.48 -2.64 3.83
N ALA A 57 -10.54 -1.85 3.30
CA ALA A 57 -10.56 -0.40 3.43
C ALA A 57 -9.77 0.30 2.32
N THR A 58 -10.15 1.53 2.03
CA THR A 58 -9.39 2.49 1.21
C THR A 58 -9.23 3.77 2.00
N VAL A 59 -7.99 4.24 2.14
CA VAL A 59 -7.64 5.44 2.90
C VAL A 59 -6.99 6.44 1.96
N ILE A 60 -7.59 7.62 1.84
CA ILE A 60 -7.09 8.71 1.00
C ILE A 60 -6.40 9.74 1.89
N GLY A 61 -5.21 10.18 1.47
CA GLY A 61 -4.38 11.14 2.17
C GLY A 61 -3.42 10.51 3.17
N GLU A 62 -2.57 11.35 3.74
CA GLU A 62 -1.51 10.94 4.66
C GLU A 62 -2.07 10.43 5.99
N ARG A 63 -1.46 9.37 6.53
CA ARG A 63 -1.75 8.84 7.86
C ARG A 63 -0.45 8.38 8.51
N ASP A 64 -0.41 8.47 9.84
CA ASP A 64 0.64 7.84 10.62
C ASP A 64 0.36 6.33 10.76
N TRP A 65 0.94 5.55 9.86
CA TRP A 65 0.88 4.09 9.89
C TRP A 65 1.78 3.45 10.96
N SER A 66 2.56 4.25 11.69
CA SER A 66 3.33 3.80 12.87
C SER A 66 2.56 3.95 14.18
N SER A 67 1.39 4.61 14.14
CA SER A 67 0.53 4.80 15.30
C SER A 67 0.06 3.47 15.93
N PRO A 68 -0.20 3.44 17.25
CA PRO A 68 -0.79 2.28 17.91
C PRO A 68 -2.13 1.85 17.27
N GLU A 69 -2.93 2.79 16.79
CA GLU A 69 -4.22 2.57 16.14
C GLU A 69 -4.05 1.83 14.81
N ALA A 70 -3.12 2.29 13.96
CA ALA A 70 -2.81 1.63 12.69
C ALA A 70 -2.27 0.22 12.91
N ARG A 71 -1.44 0.03 13.95
CA ARG A 71 -0.91 -1.28 14.31
C ARG A 71 -2.02 -2.25 14.73
N ARG A 72 -2.94 -1.82 15.61
CA ARG A 72 -4.10 -2.63 16.02
C ARG A 72 -4.98 -3.03 14.85
N LEU A 73 -5.20 -2.13 13.88
CA LEU A 73 -5.94 -2.44 12.66
C LEU A 73 -5.29 -3.56 11.86
N VAL A 74 -3.96 -3.49 11.67
CA VAL A 74 -3.22 -4.54 10.95
C VAL A 74 -3.22 -5.86 11.72
N GLU A 75 -3.04 -5.83 13.04
CA GLU A 75 -3.10 -7.03 13.90
C GLU A 75 -4.48 -7.71 13.80
N TRP A 76 -5.56 -6.95 13.88
CA TRP A 76 -6.93 -7.46 13.70
C TRP A 76 -7.13 -8.12 12.32
N LEU A 77 -6.64 -7.51 11.23
CA LEU A 77 -6.71 -8.10 9.88
C LEU A 77 -5.92 -9.41 9.74
N LEU A 78 -4.84 -9.58 10.53
CA LEU A 78 -4.08 -10.82 10.56
C LEU A 78 -4.78 -11.91 11.37
N GLU A 79 -5.53 -11.53 12.41
CA GLU A 79 -6.31 -12.46 13.24
C GLU A 79 -7.55 -12.99 12.50
N GLU A 80 -8.35 -12.10 11.88
CA GLU A 80 -9.55 -12.52 11.10
C GLU A 80 -9.22 -13.51 9.98
N ALA A 81 -7.99 -13.45 9.48
CA ALA A 81 -7.49 -14.30 8.41
C ALA A 81 -7.10 -15.72 8.86
N THR A 82 -7.12 -16.01 10.16
CA THR A 82 -6.90 -17.37 10.66
C THR A 82 -8.24 -18.10 10.61
N PRO A 83 -8.40 -19.14 9.76
CA PRO A 83 -9.60 -19.97 9.82
C PRO A 83 -9.70 -20.54 11.24
N ARG A 84 -10.86 -20.35 11.88
CA ARG A 84 -11.18 -21.01 13.14
C ARG A 84 -11.32 -22.52 12.92
#